data_AF-A0A8C5TUX1-F1
#
_entry.id   AF-A0A8C5TUX1-F1
#
_cell.length_a   1.000
_cell.length_b   1.000
_cell.length_c   1.000
_cell.angle_alpha   90.00
_cell.angle_beta   90.00
_cell.angle_gamma   90.00
#
_symmetry.space_group_name_H-M   'P 1'
#
loop_
_entity.id
_entity.type
_entity.pdbx_description
1 polymer ?
#
loop_
_entity_poly.entity_id
_entity_poly.type
_entity_poly.pdbx_seq_one_letter_code
_entity_poly.pdbx_strand_id
1 'polypeptide(L)'
;VIKKINSSCHTPYPMEKYFVSSFLTSIVIYFVLQGQVCGLCGNYDGNSVNDFTTRSQSVVENVLEFGNSWKVSATCPDASSVKDPCSANPYRKSWSEKQCSIINSNVFAACHSQVEPAKYYQACVTDACACDSGGDCDCFCTAVAAYAQACSEVGVCVAWRSPSICPLFCDYYNQQGECEWHYKPCGASCMKTCKNPSGKCLNDLPGLEGCYPNCPPDKPYFHEDQMKCVSLCDCYDDEDGKIYKRDECNVW
;
A
#
# COMPACT_ATOMS: atom_id res chain seq x y z
N VAL A 1 0.53 -9.63 -0.78
CA VAL A 1 1.51 -9.61 0.34
C VAL A 1 1.97 -8.18 0.50
N ILE A 2 1.51 -7.48 1.55
CA ILE A 2 2.04 -6.15 1.86
C ILE A 2 3.44 -6.34 2.42
N LYS A 3 4.45 -5.88 1.68
CA LYS A 3 5.81 -5.83 2.21
C LYS A 3 6.02 -4.48 2.87
N LYS A 4 6.16 -4.47 4.20
CA LYS A 4 6.74 -3.35 4.94
C LYS A 4 8.25 -3.38 4.69
N ILE A 5 8.79 -2.32 4.11
CA ILE A 5 10.24 -2.11 4.03
C ILE A 5 10.56 -0.94 4.95
N ASN A 6 11.31 -1.22 6.02
CA ASN A 6 11.99 -0.15 6.74
C ASN A 6 13.07 0.39 5.80
N SER A 7 12.97 1.67 5.43
CA SER A 7 14.06 2.31 4.69
C SER A 7 15.25 2.47 5.64
N SER A 8 16.30 1.68 5.44
CA SER A 8 17.62 1.90 6.03
C SER A 8 18.27 3.12 5.38
N CYS A 9 17.80 4.32 5.74
CA CYS A 9 18.55 5.56 5.59
C CYS A 9 18.66 6.17 6.97
N HIS A 10 19.88 6.49 7.39
CA HIS A 10 20.22 7.20 8.64
C HIS A 10 19.36 8.46 8.83
N THR A 11 18.18 8.26 9.41
CA THR A 11 17.32 9.29 9.97
C THR A 11 16.88 8.74 11.32
N PRO A 12 16.96 9.53 12.41
CA PRO A 12 16.59 9.05 13.75
C PRO A 12 15.08 8.79 13.91
N TYR A 13 14.30 8.92 12.83
CA TYR A 13 12.85 8.75 12.80
C TYR A 13 12.47 7.67 11.78
N PRO A 14 11.67 6.66 12.16
CA PRO A 14 11.27 5.61 11.24
C PRO A 14 10.44 6.20 10.08
N MET A 15 10.64 5.75 8.85
CA MET A 15 9.68 5.91 7.75
C MET A 15 9.23 4.53 7.33
N GLU A 16 7.93 4.37 7.06
CA GLU A 16 7.36 3.06 6.72
C GLU A 16 6.85 3.07 5.28
N LYS A 17 7.45 2.22 4.44
CA LYS A 17 7.03 2.02 3.05
C LYS A 17 6.24 0.72 2.94
N TYR A 18 5.07 0.80 2.32
CA TYR A 18 4.18 -0.33 2.08
C TYR A 18 3.91 -0.50 0.58
N PHE A 19 4.08 -1.72 0.10
CA PHE A 19 3.66 -2.11 -1.24
C PHE A 19 2.28 -2.75 -1.16
N VAL A 20 1.27 -2.08 -1.71
CA VAL A 20 -0.12 -2.59 -1.75
C VAL A 20 -0.32 -3.45 -3.01
N SER A 21 0.26 -3.02 -4.15
CA SER A 21 0.34 -3.80 -5.38
C SER A 21 1.65 -3.48 -6.13
N SER A 22 1.85 -4.06 -7.31
CA SER A 22 2.98 -3.75 -8.19
C SER A 22 3.06 -2.26 -8.57
N PHE A 23 1.94 -1.54 -8.52
CA PHE A 23 1.84 -0.15 -8.97
C PHE A 23 1.42 0.82 -7.86
N LEU A 24 0.94 0.32 -6.71
CA LEU A 24 0.52 1.15 -5.59
C LEU A 24 1.49 1.01 -4.41
N THR A 25 2.12 2.12 -4.05
CA THR A 25 3.01 2.26 -2.90
C THR A 25 2.48 3.35 -1.99
N SER A 26 2.35 3.05 -0.70
CA SER A 26 2.04 4.04 0.34
C SER A 26 3.28 4.30 1.19
N ILE A 27 3.53 5.57 1.50
CA ILE A 27 4.61 5.99 2.41
C ILE A 27 3.94 6.65 3.60
N VAL A 28 4.20 6.10 4.79
CA VAL A 28 3.78 6.71 6.04
C VAL A 28 4.99 7.38 6.68
N ILE A 29 4.85 8.69 6.92
CA ILE A 29 5.85 9.51 7.61
C ILE A 29 5.26 10.05 8.90
N TYR A 30 6.13 10.31 9.87
CA TYR A 30 5.73 10.73 11.20
C TYR A 30 5.64 12.25 11.29
N PHE A 31 4.77 12.77 12.16
CA PHE A 31 4.54 14.20 12.36
C PHE A 31 5.82 15.01 12.62
N VAL A 32 6.84 14.40 13.22
CA VAL A 32 8.15 15.05 13.44
C VAL A 32 8.84 15.50 12.14
N LEU A 33 8.48 14.90 11.00
CA LEU A 33 8.98 15.24 9.67
C LEU A 33 8.13 16.31 8.96
N GLN A 34 7.15 16.93 9.64
CA GLN A 34 6.31 17.98 9.06
C GLN A 34 7.17 19.15 8.53
N GLY A 35 7.01 19.48 7.26
CA GLY A 35 7.80 20.52 6.58
C GLY A 35 9.28 20.19 6.38
N GLN A 36 9.73 18.96 6.69
CA GLN A 36 11.12 18.52 6.56
C GLN A 36 11.38 17.62 5.35
N VAL A 37 10.32 17.28 4.61
CA VAL A 37 10.41 16.43 3.41
C VAL A 37 10.24 17.27 2.15
N CYS A 38 10.64 16.70 1.02
CA CYS A 38 10.40 17.27 -0.30
C CYS A 38 10.37 16.14 -1.33
N GLY A 39 9.78 16.41 -2.49
CA GLY A 39 9.71 15.46 -3.59
C GLY A 39 8.34 15.45 -4.23
N LEU A 40 8.04 14.36 -4.97
CA LEU A 40 6.77 14.18 -5.67
C LEU A 40 5.56 14.07 -4.71
N CYS A 41 5.79 13.77 -3.43
CA CYS A 41 4.75 13.71 -2.40
C CYS A 41 4.57 15.04 -1.64
N GLY A 42 5.13 16.14 -2.15
CA GLY A 42 5.04 17.46 -1.51
C GLY A 42 6.02 17.64 -0.36
N ASN A 43 5.74 18.61 0.51
CA ASN A 43 6.60 18.99 1.64
C ASN A 43 6.03 18.60 3.02
N TYR A 44 4.81 18.05 3.06
CA TYR A 44 4.11 17.63 4.27
C TYR A 44 4.03 18.75 5.33
N ASP A 45 3.72 19.99 4.95
CA ASP A 45 3.52 21.09 5.90
C ASP A 45 2.04 21.32 6.28
N GLY A 46 1.11 20.65 5.59
CA GLY A 46 -0.34 20.78 5.75
C GLY A 46 -0.99 21.79 4.79
N ASN A 47 -0.24 22.39 3.87
CA ASN A 47 -0.70 23.35 2.89
C ASN A 47 -0.53 22.82 1.46
N SER A 48 -1.60 22.29 0.87
CA SER A 48 -1.55 21.71 -0.48
C SER A 48 -1.25 22.71 -1.61
N VAL A 49 -1.30 24.02 -1.35
CA VAL A 49 -1.03 25.06 -2.37
C VAL A 49 0.44 25.11 -2.76
N ASN A 50 1.36 24.69 -1.87
CA ASN A 50 2.81 24.73 -2.13
C ASN A 50 3.42 23.35 -2.39
N ASP A 51 2.62 22.28 -2.45
CA ASP A 51 3.13 20.92 -2.65
C ASP A 51 3.86 20.75 -3.99
N PHE A 52 3.50 21.55 -5.01
CA PHE A 52 4.23 21.63 -6.27
C PHE A 52 5.45 22.54 -6.19
N THR A 53 6.31 22.29 -5.20
CA THR A 53 7.62 22.92 -5.06
C THR A 53 8.67 22.13 -5.84
N THR A 54 9.36 22.78 -6.78
CA THR A 54 10.40 22.16 -7.60
C THR A 54 11.67 21.89 -6.78
N ARG A 55 12.59 21.09 -7.34
CA ARG A 55 13.92 20.87 -6.74
C ARG A 55 14.73 22.17 -6.53
N SER A 56 14.44 23.23 -7.27
CA SER A 56 15.05 24.56 -7.11
C SER A 56 14.31 25.46 -6.13
N GLN A 57 13.35 24.92 -5.37
CA GLN A 57 12.53 25.62 -4.37
C GLN A 57 11.55 26.66 -4.95
N SER A 58 11.15 26.51 -6.21
CA SER A 58 10.13 27.35 -6.84
C SER A 58 8.77 26.67 -6.75
N VAL A 59 7.73 27.39 -6.35
CA VAL A 59 6.35 26.90 -6.41
C VAL A 59 5.80 27.10 -7.82
N VAL A 60 5.26 26.05 -8.43
CA VAL A 60 4.76 26.06 -9.81
C VAL A 60 3.35 25.49 -9.89
N GLU A 61 2.55 25.96 -10.87
CA GLU A 61 1.21 25.41 -11.10
C GLU A 61 1.24 24.20 -12.06
N ASN A 62 2.27 24.10 -12.90
CA ASN A 62 2.36 23.08 -13.93
C ASN A 62 2.91 21.76 -13.37
N VAL A 63 2.08 20.71 -13.37
CA VAL A 63 2.44 19.36 -12.88
C VAL A 63 3.63 18.76 -13.63
N LEU A 64 3.76 19.01 -14.94
CA LEU A 64 4.89 18.49 -15.74
C LEU A 64 6.19 19.19 -15.37
N GLU A 65 6.15 20.51 -15.17
CA GLU A 65 7.31 21.26 -14.68
C GLU A 65 7.76 20.77 -13.31
N PHE A 66 6.80 20.63 -12.38
CA PHE A 66 7.03 20.05 -11.05
C PHE A 66 7.66 18.65 -11.14
N GLY A 67 7.01 17.72 -11.85
CA GLY A 67 7.45 16.32 -11.94
C GLY A 67 8.83 16.18 -12.60
N ASN A 68 9.08 16.90 -13.70
CA ASN A 68 10.37 16.86 -14.39
C ASN A 68 11.51 17.45 -13.56
N SER A 69 11.23 18.42 -12.67
CA SER A 69 12.25 18.97 -11.76
C SER A 69 12.80 17.93 -10.76
N TRP A 70 12.04 16.87 -10.49
CA TRP A 70 12.40 15.83 -9.52
C TRP A 70 13.14 14.64 -10.12
N LYS A 71 13.41 14.62 -11.44
CA LYS A 71 14.18 13.53 -12.07
C LYS A 71 15.54 13.34 -11.41
N VAL A 72 15.93 12.08 -11.22
CA VAL A 72 17.22 11.74 -10.59
C VAL A 72 18.37 11.92 -11.56
N SER A 73 18.20 11.47 -12.80
CA SER A 73 19.21 11.62 -13.85
C SER A 73 18.83 12.73 -14.83
N ALA A 74 19.78 13.61 -15.13
CA ALA A 74 19.62 14.64 -16.16
C ALA A 74 19.46 14.05 -17.57
N THR A 75 19.92 12.81 -17.80
CA THR A 75 19.78 12.12 -19.09
C THR A 75 18.38 11.58 -19.34
N CYS A 76 17.53 11.52 -18.32
CA CYS A 76 16.13 11.14 -18.51
C CYS A 76 15.40 12.24 -19.30
N PRO A 77 14.65 11.86 -20.34
CA PRO A 77 13.84 12.81 -21.09
C PRO A 77 12.75 13.40 -20.19
N ASP A 78 12.36 14.63 -20.50
CA ASP A 78 11.23 15.27 -19.81
C ASP A 78 9.92 14.60 -20.23
N ALA A 79 9.06 14.36 -19.24
CA ALA A 79 7.69 13.92 -19.47
C ALA A 79 6.92 15.01 -20.22
N SER A 80 6.06 14.56 -21.14
CA SER A 80 5.13 15.40 -21.89
C SER A 80 3.69 15.05 -21.54
N SER A 81 2.74 15.91 -21.91
CA SER A 81 1.33 15.65 -21.67
C SER A 81 0.92 14.32 -22.32
N VAL A 82 0.47 13.37 -21.51
CA VAL A 82 -0.01 12.08 -21.98
C VAL A 82 -1.34 12.30 -22.69
N LYS A 83 -1.47 11.80 -23.92
CA LYS A 83 -2.78 11.72 -24.59
C LYS A 83 -3.70 10.86 -23.74
N ASP A 84 -4.96 11.28 -23.57
CA ASP A 84 -5.96 10.48 -22.86
C ASP A 84 -5.92 9.00 -23.32
N PRO A 85 -5.57 8.05 -22.43
CA PRO A 85 -5.46 6.64 -22.78
C PRO A 85 -6.75 6.06 -23.35
N CYS A 86 -7.92 6.52 -22.91
CA CYS A 86 -9.19 6.05 -23.47
C CYS A 86 -9.46 6.60 -24.87
N SER A 87 -8.89 7.76 -25.22
CA SER A 87 -8.91 8.28 -26.59
C SER A 87 -7.90 7.57 -27.50
N ALA A 88 -6.76 7.15 -26.95
CA ALA A 88 -5.76 6.34 -27.67
C ALA A 88 -6.25 4.89 -27.86
N ASN A 89 -6.95 4.33 -26.88
CA ASN A 89 -7.46 2.96 -26.84
C ASN A 89 -9.00 2.91 -26.70
N PRO A 90 -9.77 3.42 -27.68
CA PRO A 90 -11.22 3.58 -27.57
C PRO A 90 -11.98 2.25 -27.41
N TYR A 91 -11.42 1.15 -27.93
CA TYR A 91 -11.98 -0.20 -27.80
C TYR A 91 -12.02 -0.70 -26.34
N ARG A 92 -11.26 -0.10 -25.43
CA ARG A 92 -11.19 -0.49 -24.00
C ARG A 92 -12.06 0.37 -23.10
N LYS A 93 -12.54 1.51 -23.61
CA LYS A 93 -13.30 2.49 -22.83
C LYS A 93 -14.55 1.89 -22.18
N SER A 94 -15.38 1.19 -22.96
CA SER A 94 -16.63 0.62 -22.44
C SER A 94 -16.40 -0.44 -21.36
N TRP A 95 -15.38 -1.29 -21.52
CA TRP A 95 -15.01 -2.25 -20.47
C TRP A 95 -14.51 -1.53 -19.21
N SER A 96 -13.65 -0.53 -19.37
CA SER A 96 -13.07 0.25 -18.27
C SER A 96 -14.15 0.98 -17.47
N GLU A 97 -15.06 1.70 -18.15
CA GLU A 97 -16.19 2.39 -17.52
C GLU A 97 -17.11 1.42 -16.75
N LYS A 98 -17.37 0.24 -17.34
CA LYS A 98 -18.20 -0.79 -16.71
C LYS A 98 -17.53 -1.38 -15.47
N GLN A 99 -16.27 -1.78 -15.53
CA GLN A 99 -15.58 -2.38 -14.38
C GLN A 99 -15.40 -1.36 -13.25
N CYS A 100 -14.92 -0.16 -13.58
CA CYS A 100 -14.70 0.92 -12.61
C CYS A 100 -16.00 1.44 -11.97
N SER A 101 -17.17 1.16 -12.54
CA SER A 101 -18.47 1.56 -11.97
C SER A 101 -18.71 1.00 -10.57
N ILE A 102 -17.98 -0.05 -10.15
CA ILE A 102 -18.02 -0.56 -8.78
C ILE A 102 -17.75 0.53 -7.74
N ILE A 103 -16.84 1.48 -8.03
CA ILE A 103 -16.51 2.62 -7.16
C ILE A 103 -17.76 3.46 -6.85
N ASN A 104 -18.65 3.64 -7.82
CA ASN A 104 -19.89 4.40 -7.69
C ASN A 104 -21.09 3.53 -7.28
N SER A 105 -20.89 2.23 -7.09
CA SER A 105 -21.97 1.30 -6.78
C SER A 105 -22.29 1.24 -5.28
N ASN A 106 -23.35 0.52 -4.93
CA ASN A 106 -23.74 0.28 -3.54
C ASN A 106 -22.66 -0.43 -2.70
N VAL A 107 -21.67 -1.09 -3.33
CA VAL A 107 -20.53 -1.70 -2.62
C VAL A 107 -19.79 -0.65 -1.78
N PHE A 108 -19.66 0.58 -2.28
CA PHE A 108 -18.96 1.66 -1.62
C PHE A 108 -19.88 2.75 -1.04
N ALA A 109 -21.19 2.52 -0.99
CA ALA A 109 -22.18 3.54 -0.58
C ALA A 109 -21.87 4.18 0.79
N ALA A 110 -21.39 3.39 1.75
CA ALA A 110 -21.02 3.89 3.08
C ALA A 110 -19.83 4.89 3.03
N CYS A 111 -18.94 4.74 2.05
CA CYS A 111 -17.74 5.56 1.89
C CYS A 111 -17.98 6.83 1.06
N HIS A 112 -18.98 6.84 0.16
CA HIS A 112 -19.24 7.98 -0.74
C HIS A 112 -19.41 9.31 -0.01
N SER A 113 -19.95 9.29 1.22
CA SER A 113 -20.12 10.50 2.04
C SER A 113 -18.83 10.99 2.73
N GLN A 114 -17.82 10.14 2.83
CA GLN A 114 -16.56 10.42 3.52
C GLN A 114 -15.42 10.71 2.53
N VAL A 115 -15.41 10.01 1.38
CA VAL A 115 -14.39 10.15 0.33
C VAL A 115 -15.06 10.27 -1.03
N GLU A 116 -14.83 11.40 -1.71
CA GLU A 116 -15.40 11.71 -3.02
C GLU A 116 -14.95 10.69 -4.11
N PRO A 117 -15.86 9.90 -4.71
CA PRO A 117 -15.50 8.82 -5.62
C PRO A 117 -15.04 9.30 -7.01
N ALA A 118 -15.43 10.51 -7.45
CA ALA A 118 -15.25 10.93 -8.85
C ALA A 118 -13.80 10.85 -9.35
N LYS A 119 -12.83 11.27 -8.53
CA LYS A 119 -11.39 11.24 -8.89
C LYS A 119 -10.87 9.80 -9.01
N TYR A 120 -11.29 8.91 -8.10
CA TYR A 120 -10.90 7.50 -8.13
C TYR A 120 -11.52 6.76 -9.29
N TYR A 121 -12.79 7.05 -9.62
CA TYR A 121 -13.44 6.50 -10.80
C TYR A 121 -12.73 6.91 -12.09
N GLN A 122 -12.42 8.20 -12.26
CA GLN A 122 -11.68 8.69 -13.43
C GLN A 122 -10.29 8.06 -13.54
N ALA A 123 -9.54 8.01 -12.43
CA ALA A 123 -8.23 7.34 -12.40
C ALA A 123 -8.33 5.86 -12.81
N CYS A 124 -9.31 5.14 -12.24
CA CYS A 124 -9.56 3.75 -12.60
C CYS A 124 -9.82 3.56 -14.10
N VAL A 125 -10.67 4.41 -14.70
CA VAL A 125 -10.99 4.32 -16.13
C VAL A 125 -9.76 4.63 -16.99
N THR A 126 -8.99 5.66 -16.62
CA THR A 126 -7.73 6.02 -17.29
C THR A 126 -6.71 4.89 -17.25
N ASP A 127 -6.46 4.30 -16.07
CA ASP A 127 -5.50 3.21 -15.88
C ASP A 127 -5.95 1.94 -16.60
N ALA A 128 -7.23 1.60 -16.48
CA ALA A 128 -7.82 0.46 -17.16
C ALA A 128 -7.74 0.61 -18.69
N CYS A 129 -7.92 1.80 -19.26
CA CYS A 129 -7.72 2.05 -20.69
C CYS A 129 -6.24 1.95 -21.11
N ALA A 130 -5.31 2.36 -20.25
CA ALA A 130 -3.88 2.39 -20.53
C ALA A 130 -3.21 1.00 -20.52
N CYS A 131 -3.72 0.04 -19.73
CA CYS A 131 -3.09 -1.28 -19.59
C CYS A 131 -3.39 -2.25 -20.75
N ASP A 132 -2.93 -1.93 -21.97
CA ASP A 132 -3.30 -2.58 -23.24
C ASP A 132 -2.40 -3.73 -23.68
N SER A 133 -1.34 -4.00 -22.93
CA SER A 133 -0.33 -5.03 -23.22
C SER A 133 -0.49 -6.31 -22.37
N GLY A 134 -1.65 -6.47 -21.72
CA GLY A 134 -1.95 -7.53 -20.76
C GLY A 134 -1.82 -7.06 -19.31
N GLY A 135 -2.53 -7.71 -18.37
CA GLY A 135 -2.61 -7.27 -16.97
C GLY A 135 -3.75 -6.30 -16.68
N ASP A 136 -4.74 -6.21 -17.56
CA ASP A 136 -5.95 -5.36 -17.44
C ASP A 136 -6.59 -5.44 -16.05
N CYS A 137 -6.66 -6.66 -15.51
CA CYS A 137 -7.20 -6.94 -14.19
C CYS A 137 -6.35 -6.29 -13.09
N ASP A 138 -5.01 -6.30 -13.20
CA ASP A 138 -4.14 -5.77 -12.15
C ASP A 138 -4.27 -4.24 -12.02
N CYS A 139 -4.41 -3.52 -13.13
CA CYS A 139 -4.61 -2.08 -13.14
C CYS A 139 -5.97 -1.70 -12.54
N PHE A 140 -7.04 -2.35 -13.00
CA PHE A 140 -8.38 -2.18 -12.44
C PHE A 140 -8.41 -2.49 -10.92
N CYS A 141 -7.88 -3.64 -10.51
CA CYS A 141 -7.88 -4.06 -9.11
C CYS A 141 -7.04 -3.12 -8.23
N THR A 142 -5.92 -2.60 -8.75
CA THR A 142 -5.10 -1.62 -8.03
C THR A 142 -5.85 -0.31 -7.82
N ALA A 143 -6.53 0.19 -8.85
CA ALA A 143 -7.27 1.45 -8.76
C ALA A 143 -8.46 1.35 -7.77
N VAL A 144 -9.19 0.23 -7.78
CA VAL A 144 -10.28 0.01 -6.82
C VAL A 144 -9.74 -0.19 -5.40
N ALA A 145 -8.62 -0.91 -5.24
CA ALA A 145 -7.96 -1.07 -3.94
C ALA A 145 -7.51 0.28 -3.35
N ALA A 146 -7.06 1.23 -4.17
CA ALA A 146 -6.70 2.57 -3.72
C ALA A 146 -7.90 3.33 -3.14
N TYR A 147 -9.09 3.18 -3.73
CA TYR A 147 -10.30 3.79 -3.16
C TYR A 147 -10.74 3.08 -1.87
N ALA A 148 -10.68 1.75 -1.82
CA ALA A 148 -10.96 0.98 -0.61
C ALA A 148 -10.01 1.33 0.55
N GLN A 149 -8.73 1.58 0.24
CA GLN A 149 -7.75 2.04 1.21
C GLN A 149 -8.11 3.43 1.76
N ALA A 150 -8.46 4.39 0.88
CA ALA A 150 -8.89 5.73 1.32
C ALA A 150 -10.15 5.67 2.20
N CYS A 151 -11.08 4.76 1.91
CA CYS A 151 -12.24 4.49 2.76
C CYS A 151 -11.83 3.94 4.13
N SER A 152 -10.89 2.98 4.17
CA SER A 152 -10.37 2.38 5.41
C SER A 152 -9.70 3.43 6.31
N GLU A 153 -8.96 4.36 5.71
CA GLU A 153 -8.26 5.46 6.41
C GLU A 153 -9.20 6.42 7.14
N VAL A 154 -10.41 6.61 6.62
CA VAL A 154 -11.47 7.39 7.29
C VAL A 154 -12.41 6.52 8.14
N GLY A 155 -12.02 5.27 8.40
CA GLY A 155 -12.75 4.35 9.29
C GLY A 155 -13.90 3.58 8.62
N VAL A 156 -14.05 3.64 7.29
CA VAL A 156 -15.07 2.90 6.54
C VAL A 156 -14.46 1.66 5.90
N CYS A 157 -14.63 0.51 6.54
CA CYS A 157 -14.12 -0.75 6.03
C CYS A 157 -15.04 -1.35 4.94
N VAL A 158 -14.52 -1.53 3.72
CA VAL A 158 -15.29 -2.05 2.57
C VAL A 158 -14.69 -3.36 2.05
N ALA A 159 -15.45 -4.45 2.16
CA ALA A 159 -15.10 -5.74 1.54
C ALA A 159 -15.62 -5.79 0.09
N TRP A 160 -14.79 -5.36 -0.86
CA TRP A 160 -15.20 -5.16 -2.26
C TRP A 160 -14.83 -6.31 -3.21
N ARG A 161 -13.83 -7.14 -2.84
CA ARG A 161 -13.37 -8.29 -3.64
C ARG A 161 -14.40 -9.43 -3.62
N SER A 162 -14.45 -10.19 -4.71
CA SER A 162 -15.29 -11.38 -4.85
C SER A 162 -14.60 -12.43 -5.74
N PRO A 163 -15.12 -13.67 -5.83
CA PRO A 163 -14.57 -14.67 -6.75
C PRO A 163 -14.53 -14.22 -8.23
N SER A 164 -15.41 -13.29 -8.63
CA SER A 164 -15.47 -12.76 -9.99
C SER A 164 -14.81 -11.38 -10.14
N ILE A 165 -14.51 -10.69 -9.04
CA ILE A 165 -13.93 -9.33 -9.04
C ILE A 165 -12.69 -9.34 -8.16
N CYS A 166 -11.52 -9.27 -8.80
CA CYS A 166 -10.23 -9.15 -8.12
C CYS A 166 -10.01 -10.20 -7.01
N PRO A 167 -10.18 -11.51 -7.31
CA PRO A 167 -10.10 -12.56 -6.31
C PRO A 167 -8.73 -12.59 -5.63
N LEU A 168 -8.73 -12.94 -4.34
CA LEU A 168 -7.52 -13.10 -3.53
C LEU A 168 -7.52 -14.48 -2.90
N PHE A 169 -6.40 -15.20 -3.05
CA PHE A 169 -6.24 -16.59 -2.62
C PHE A 169 -5.45 -16.66 -1.31
N CYS A 170 -6.07 -16.26 -0.19
CA CYS A 170 -5.40 -16.32 1.12
C CYS A 170 -5.30 -17.76 1.67
N ASP A 171 -6.19 -18.63 1.23
CA ASP A 171 -6.20 -20.06 1.57
C ASP A 171 -5.01 -20.83 1.00
N TYR A 172 -4.36 -20.30 -0.04
CA TYR A 172 -3.10 -20.81 -0.57
C TYR A 172 -2.02 -21.00 0.52
N TYR A 173 -2.04 -20.16 1.55
CA TYR A 173 -1.08 -20.21 2.65
C TYR A 173 -1.44 -21.22 3.75
N ASN A 174 -2.64 -21.80 3.72
CA ASN A 174 -3.04 -22.83 4.68
C ASN A 174 -2.49 -24.19 4.26
N GLN A 175 -1.90 -24.92 5.21
CA GLN A 175 -1.59 -26.33 4.97
C GLN A 175 -2.87 -27.18 5.00
N GLN A 176 -2.79 -28.43 4.55
CA GLN A 176 -3.95 -29.32 4.51
C GLN A 176 -4.55 -29.48 5.92
N GLY A 177 -5.82 -29.10 6.06
CA GLY A 177 -6.56 -29.17 7.32
C GLY A 177 -6.41 -27.94 8.22
N GLU A 178 -5.63 -26.94 7.82
CA GLU A 178 -5.47 -25.68 8.54
C GLU A 178 -6.37 -24.57 7.95
N CYS A 179 -6.69 -23.58 8.78
CA CYS A 179 -7.49 -22.42 8.39
C CYS A 179 -7.01 -21.20 9.19
N GLU A 180 -5.71 -20.89 9.06
CA GLU A 180 -5.07 -19.80 9.80
C GLU A 180 -5.10 -18.49 9.00
N TRP A 181 -4.87 -18.56 7.69
CA TRP A 181 -4.78 -17.40 6.82
C TRP A 181 -6.15 -16.97 6.29
N HIS A 182 -6.48 -15.71 6.54
CA HIS A 182 -7.75 -15.12 6.13
C HIS A 182 -7.54 -13.77 5.45
N TYR A 183 -8.42 -13.49 4.49
CA TYR A 183 -8.54 -12.17 3.91
C TYR A 183 -9.07 -11.18 4.95
N LYS A 184 -8.38 -10.05 5.10
CA LYS A 184 -8.79 -8.91 5.90
C LYS A 184 -8.87 -7.68 4.99
N PRO A 185 -10.08 -7.22 4.64
CA PRO A 185 -10.28 -6.14 3.66
C PRO A 185 -9.67 -4.80 4.10
N CYS A 186 -9.46 -4.61 5.40
CA CYS A 186 -8.99 -3.36 5.99
C CYS A 186 -7.81 -3.61 6.95
N GLY A 187 -7.10 -4.71 6.72
CA GLY A 187 -6.01 -5.17 7.56
C GLY A 187 -6.42 -5.85 8.86
N ALA A 188 -5.42 -6.39 9.55
CA ALA A 188 -5.57 -6.94 10.89
C ALA A 188 -5.10 -5.94 11.94
N SER A 189 -5.70 -6.00 13.12
CA SER A 189 -5.18 -5.36 14.32
C SER A 189 -3.73 -5.78 14.57
N CYS A 190 -2.97 -4.96 15.29
CA CYS A 190 -1.57 -5.24 15.58
C CYS A 190 -1.36 -6.66 16.09
N MET A 191 -0.63 -7.46 15.31
CA MET A 191 -0.34 -8.86 15.62
C MET A 191 0.99 -8.97 16.33
N LYS A 192 1.12 -10.00 17.19
CA LYS A 192 2.42 -10.40 17.71
C LYS A 192 3.18 -11.13 16.62
N THR A 193 4.37 -10.63 16.30
CA THR A 193 5.25 -11.25 15.33
C THR A 193 6.63 -11.45 15.92
N CYS A 194 7.52 -12.14 15.23
CA CYS A 194 8.88 -12.30 15.74
C CYS A 194 9.72 -11.02 15.63
N LYS A 195 9.42 -10.13 14.68
CA LYS A 195 10.01 -8.79 14.64
C LYS A 195 9.29 -7.78 15.56
N ASN A 196 8.09 -8.09 16.04
CA ASN A 196 7.38 -7.33 17.06
C ASN A 196 6.71 -8.24 18.13
N PRO A 197 7.50 -8.83 19.05
CA PRO A 197 6.95 -9.76 20.05
C PRO A 197 6.00 -9.09 21.04
N SER A 198 6.17 -7.78 21.25
CA SER A 198 5.32 -7.00 22.17
C SER A 198 3.87 -6.89 21.70
N GLY A 199 3.63 -7.04 20.38
CA GLY A 199 2.32 -6.79 19.77
C GLY A 199 1.84 -5.35 19.95
N LYS A 200 2.75 -4.42 20.23
CA LYS A 200 2.46 -2.99 20.29
C LYS A 200 2.84 -2.39 18.93
N CYS A 201 1.84 -1.91 18.21
CA CYS A 201 2.03 -1.11 17.01
C CYS A 201 1.70 0.34 17.36
N LEU A 202 2.20 1.28 16.58
CA LEU A 202 1.65 2.63 16.64
C LEU A 202 0.16 2.57 16.30
N ASN A 203 -0.67 3.17 17.14
CA ASN A 203 -2.13 3.16 17.02
C ASN A 203 -2.65 3.96 15.82
N ASP A 204 -1.78 4.72 15.14
CA ASP A 204 -2.17 5.62 14.06
C ASP A 204 -1.98 5.03 12.66
N LEU A 205 -1.47 3.79 12.54
CA LEU A 205 -1.29 3.15 11.24
C LEU A 205 -2.61 2.54 10.77
N PRO A 206 -3.20 3.00 9.64
CA PRO A 206 -4.38 2.40 9.08
C PRO A 206 -4.06 0.96 8.66
N GLY A 207 -4.96 0.03 9.00
CA GLY A 207 -4.84 -1.36 8.58
C GLY A 207 -4.85 -1.46 7.06
N LEU A 208 -3.96 -2.27 6.51
CA LEU A 208 -3.78 -2.43 5.07
C LEU A 208 -4.45 -3.72 4.59
N GLU A 209 -5.18 -3.67 3.47
CA GLU A 209 -5.86 -4.82 2.87
C GLU A 209 -4.90 -5.99 2.59
N GLY A 210 -5.22 -7.20 3.07
CA GLY A 210 -4.37 -8.36 2.74
C GLY A 210 -4.78 -9.68 3.36
N CYS A 211 -3.90 -10.67 3.22
CA CYS A 211 -4.01 -11.96 3.90
C CYS A 211 -3.24 -11.91 5.21
N TYR A 212 -3.90 -12.26 6.30
CA TYR A 212 -3.33 -12.24 7.64
C TYR A 212 -3.57 -13.59 8.34
N PRO A 213 -2.57 -14.14 9.04
CA PRO A 213 -2.72 -15.35 9.83
C PRO A 213 -3.45 -15.04 11.15
N ASN A 214 -4.27 -15.97 11.61
CA ASN A 214 -4.88 -15.97 12.93
C ASN A 214 -4.18 -17.05 13.77
N CYS A 215 -3.07 -16.66 14.39
CA CYS A 215 -2.26 -17.59 15.16
C CYS A 215 -2.99 -18.13 16.39
N PRO A 216 -2.94 -19.45 16.65
CA PRO A 216 -3.63 -20.05 17.78
C PRO A 216 -2.92 -19.73 19.11
N PRO A 217 -3.60 -19.86 20.27
CA PRO A 217 -3.03 -19.48 21.57
C PRO A 217 -1.75 -20.23 21.97
N ASP A 218 -1.55 -21.46 21.50
CA ASP A 218 -0.35 -22.27 21.73
C ASP A 218 0.84 -21.82 20.86
N LYS A 219 0.57 -21.11 19.75
CA LYS A 219 1.58 -20.57 18.84
C LYS A 219 1.32 -19.09 18.53
N PRO A 220 1.36 -18.18 19.52
CA PRO A 220 0.78 -16.85 19.39
C PRO A 220 1.62 -15.85 18.57
N TYR A 221 2.82 -16.22 18.12
CA TYR A 221 3.70 -15.34 17.35
C TYR A 221 3.71 -15.74 15.89
N PHE A 222 3.49 -14.79 14.99
CA PHE A 222 3.71 -15.01 13.56
C PHE A 222 5.19 -14.81 13.20
N HIS A 223 5.84 -15.83 12.65
CA HIS A 223 7.21 -15.73 12.15
C HIS A 223 7.19 -15.28 10.69
N GLU A 224 7.55 -14.01 10.43
CA GLU A 224 7.36 -13.38 9.13
C GLU A 224 8.15 -14.01 7.99
N ASP A 225 9.39 -14.45 8.26
CA ASP A 225 10.24 -15.04 7.21
C ASP A 225 9.89 -16.51 6.92
N GLN A 226 9.36 -17.24 7.90
CA GLN A 226 8.94 -18.65 7.76
C GLN A 226 7.46 -18.78 7.39
N MET A 227 6.69 -17.69 7.40
CA MET A 227 5.27 -17.64 7.07
C MET A 227 4.41 -18.62 7.89
N LYS A 228 4.71 -18.80 9.19
CA LYS A 228 4.00 -19.72 10.08
C LYS A 228 3.86 -19.18 11.50
N CYS A 229 2.85 -19.66 12.22
CA CYS A 229 2.70 -19.40 13.65
C CYS A 229 3.64 -20.27 14.48
N VAL A 230 4.29 -19.67 15.47
CA VAL A 230 5.25 -20.32 16.37
C VAL A 230 4.94 -19.99 17.83
N SER A 231 5.26 -20.93 18.74
CA SER A 231 5.11 -20.73 20.18
C SER A 231 6.10 -19.71 20.74
N LEU A 232 7.30 -19.66 20.13
CA LEU A 232 8.43 -18.86 20.56
C LEU A 232 9.21 -18.42 19.32
N CYS A 233 9.74 -17.20 19.36
CA CYS A 233 10.57 -16.65 18.29
C CYS A 233 12.05 -16.98 18.45
N ASP A 234 12.77 -17.05 17.33
CA ASP A 234 14.24 -17.05 17.30
C ASP A 234 14.76 -15.71 17.87
N CYS A 235 15.97 -15.68 18.42
CA CYS A 235 16.52 -14.44 18.98
C CYS A 235 17.25 -13.64 17.91
N TYR A 236 17.25 -12.33 18.10
CA TYR A 236 18.02 -11.39 17.32
C TYR A 236 19.17 -10.91 18.19
N ASP A 237 20.38 -11.00 17.67
CA ASP A 237 21.56 -10.42 18.30
C ASP A 237 21.77 -9.01 17.73
N ASP A 238 21.57 -7.99 18.58
CA ASP A 238 21.71 -6.58 18.22
C ASP A 238 23.17 -6.19 17.92
N GLU A 239 24.16 -6.96 18.39
CA GLU A 239 25.59 -6.65 18.20
C GLU A 239 26.09 -7.08 16.82
N ASP A 240 25.67 -8.25 16.33
CA ASP A 240 26.13 -8.80 15.07
C ASP A 240 25.09 -8.75 13.93
N GLY A 241 23.85 -8.38 14.27
CA GLY A 241 22.72 -8.19 13.36
C GLY A 241 22.14 -9.49 12.80
N LYS A 242 22.43 -10.65 13.39
CA LYS A 242 21.95 -11.97 12.92
C LYS A 242 20.81 -12.53 13.77
N ILE A 243 20.05 -13.41 13.13
CA ILE A 243 19.00 -14.21 13.76
C ILE A 243 19.59 -15.57 14.11
N TYR A 244 19.54 -15.92 15.38
CA TYR A 244 19.99 -17.21 15.90
C TYR A 244 18.79 -18.05 16.30
N LYS A 245 18.87 -19.35 16.02
CA LYS A 245 17.88 -20.28 16.57
C LYS A 245 17.93 -20.20 18.08
N ARG A 246 16.78 -20.35 18.73
CA ARG A 246 16.68 -20.23 20.20
C ARG A 246 17.76 -21.01 20.97
N ASP A 247 18.10 -22.19 20.48
CA ASP A 247 19.06 -23.10 21.09
C ASP A 247 20.51 -22.56 21.04
N GLU A 248 20.76 -21.60 20.15
CA GLU A 248 22.03 -20.90 19.91
C GLU A 248 22.05 -19.51 20.57
N CYS A 249 20.91 -19.03 21.08
CA CYS A 249 20.77 -17.71 21.73
C CYS A 249 21.46 -17.60 23.08
N ASN A 250 21.97 -18.72 23.63
CA ASN A 250 22.71 -18.77 24.89
C ASN A 250 24.11 -19.36 24.66
N VAL A 251 24.91 -18.74 23.78
CA VAL A 251 26.35 -18.96 23.76
C VAL A 251 27.06 -17.69 24.22
N TRP A 252 26.90 -17.43 25.53
CA TRP A 252 27.65 -16.50 26.41
C TRP A 252 27.51 -15.00 26.17
#